data_AF-A0A958L730-F1
#
_entry.id   AF-A0A958L730-F1
#
_cell.length_a   1.000
_cell.length_b   1.000
_cell.length_c   1.000
_cell.angle_alpha   90.00
_cell.angle_beta   90.00
_cell.angle_gamma   90.00
#
_symmetry.space_group_name_H-M   'P 1'
#
loop_
_entity.id
_entity.type
_entity.pdbx_description
1 polymer ?
#
loop_
_entity_poly.entity_id
_entity_poly.type
_entity_poly.pdbx_seq_one_letter_code
_entity_poly.pdbx_strand_id
1 'polypeptide(L)'
;HMNKDFIPEANDKTLEILMYDLDKSVLKLFQTENQTAKELRIQSGLDQLFSDFIIDDHVFTPYGYSLNAIKEADYFTIHVTPQELGCYVSFETNAHIQADYTEVLSKILEIFRPRSFDTVYFHPDKSLAVEVPKFRQRSFVEGGMGCGYHVTYAHYFHEELIVQSPVELKEF
;
A
#
# COMPACT_ATOMS: atom_id res chain seq x y z
N HIS A 1 -22.35 14.11 -7.70
CA HIS A 1 -20.94 14.16 -8.18
C HIS A 1 -20.62 13.09 -9.23
N MET A 2 -21.58 12.71 -10.09
CA MET A 2 -21.36 11.82 -11.25
C MET A 2 -21.86 12.54 -12.51
N ASN A 3 -21.32 13.73 -12.77
CA ASN A 3 -21.76 14.53 -13.91
C ASN A 3 -21.23 13.89 -15.20
N LYS A 4 -22.12 13.71 -16.19
CA LYS A 4 -21.92 12.89 -17.40
C LYS A 4 -20.86 13.40 -18.39
N ASP A 5 -20.25 14.56 -18.13
CA ASP A 5 -19.35 15.24 -19.06
C ASP A 5 -17.87 15.23 -18.62
N PHE A 6 -17.54 14.58 -17.49
CA PHE A 6 -16.16 14.43 -17.07
C PHE A 6 -15.48 13.30 -17.86
N ILE A 7 -14.36 13.62 -18.51
CA ILE A 7 -13.51 12.65 -19.20
C ILE A 7 -12.14 12.72 -18.51
N PRO A 8 -11.69 11.62 -17.87
CA PRO A 8 -10.38 11.58 -17.23
C PRO A 8 -9.25 11.74 -18.23
N GLU A 9 -8.16 12.37 -17.81
CA GLU A 9 -6.93 12.36 -18.61
C GLU A 9 -6.38 10.94 -18.69
N ALA A 10 -5.82 10.55 -19.83
CA ALA A 10 -5.37 9.18 -20.06
C ALA A 10 -4.30 8.67 -19.05
N ASN A 11 -3.57 9.60 -18.43
CA ASN A 11 -2.53 9.31 -17.45
C ASN A 11 -2.98 9.54 -16.00
N ASP A 12 -4.23 9.97 -15.78
CA ASP A 12 -4.76 10.14 -14.43
C ASP A 12 -5.13 8.79 -13.84
N LYS A 13 -4.24 8.29 -13.00
CA LYS A 13 -4.25 6.94 -12.47
C LYS A 13 -3.90 7.02 -10.99
N THR A 14 -4.60 6.25 -10.18
CA THR A 14 -4.36 6.17 -8.74
C THR A 14 -4.23 4.72 -8.34
N LEU A 15 -3.14 4.39 -7.67
CA LEU A 15 -2.93 3.10 -7.03
C LEU A 15 -3.02 3.26 -5.52
N GLU A 16 -3.84 2.42 -4.91
CA GLU A 16 -3.86 2.18 -3.47
C GLU A 16 -3.37 0.75 -3.18
N ILE A 17 -2.56 0.61 -2.13
CA ILE A 17 -2.10 -0.67 -1.59
C ILE A 17 -2.45 -0.70 -0.10
N LEU A 18 -3.32 -1.63 0.28
CA LEU A 18 -3.84 -1.76 1.64
C LEU A 18 -3.28 -3.03 2.25
N MET A 19 -2.51 -2.93 3.32
CA MET A 19 -1.63 -3.98 3.81
C MET A 19 -1.99 -4.38 5.23
N TYR A 20 -2.02 -5.69 5.48
CA TYR A 20 -2.49 -6.29 6.72
C TYR A 20 -1.47 -7.30 7.26
N ASP A 21 -1.50 -7.53 8.57
CA ASP A 21 -0.71 -8.57 9.25
C ASP A 21 0.79 -8.49 8.88
N LEU A 22 1.41 -7.35 9.16
CA LEU A 22 2.82 -7.10 8.84
C LEU A 22 3.77 -8.00 9.64
N ASP A 23 4.96 -8.22 9.10
CA ASP A 23 6.04 -8.88 9.83
C ASP A 23 6.36 -8.17 11.16
N LYS A 24 6.61 -8.95 12.22
CA LYS A 24 6.86 -8.42 13.57
C LYS A 24 8.03 -7.46 13.64
N SER A 25 9.06 -7.64 12.80
CA SER A 25 10.20 -6.73 12.79
C SER A 25 9.85 -5.37 12.16
N VAL A 26 8.89 -5.32 11.23
CA VAL A 26 8.32 -4.06 10.72
C VAL A 26 7.52 -3.38 11.81
N LEU A 27 6.61 -4.08 12.50
CA LEU A 27 5.84 -3.51 13.60
C LEU A 27 6.75 -2.91 14.68
N LYS A 28 7.79 -3.65 15.09
CA LYS A 28 8.76 -3.20 16.07
C LYS A 28 9.48 -1.91 15.65
N LEU A 29 9.82 -1.79 14.36
CA LEU A 29 10.44 -0.58 13.83
C LEU A 29 9.51 0.64 14.03
N PHE A 30 8.24 0.52 13.64
CA PHE A 30 7.25 1.61 13.75
C PHE A 30 6.69 1.85 15.17
N GLN A 31 7.01 0.96 16.12
CA GLN A 31 6.69 1.11 17.55
C GLN A 31 7.85 1.68 18.38
N THR A 32 9.03 1.88 17.78
CA THR A 32 10.21 2.32 18.54
C THR A 32 10.04 3.76 19.03
N GLU A 33 10.05 3.94 20.35
CA GLU A 33 9.93 5.25 20.99
C GLU A 33 11.16 6.13 20.74
N ASN A 34 10.96 7.46 20.81
CA ASN A 34 12.01 8.49 20.69
C ASN A 34 12.77 8.47 19.35
N GLN A 35 12.21 7.83 18.32
CA GLN A 35 12.76 7.85 16.97
C GLN A 35 12.33 9.14 16.25
N THR A 36 13.28 9.80 15.59
CA THR A 36 12.94 10.92 14.70
C THR A 36 12.35 10.40 13.39
N ALA A 37 11.51 11.21 12.75
CA ALA A 37 10.90 10.84 11.47
C ALA A 37 11.96 10.50 10.40
N LYS A 38 13.08 11.25 10.38
CA LYS A 38 14.22 10.98 9.48
C LYS A 38 14.87 9.62 9.74
N GLU A 39 15.12 9.26 11.00
CA GLU A 39 15.70 7.96 11.33
C GLU A 39 14.77 6.82 10.92
N LEU A 40 13.46 6.99 11.13
CA LEU A 40 12.46 6.00 10.72
C LEU A 40 12.44 5.80 9.21
N ARG A 41 12.51 6.88 8.41
CA ARG A 41 12.61 6.78 6.96
C ARG A 41 13.85 6.03 6.48
N ILE A 42 15.01 6.32 7.08
CA ILE A 42 16.27 5.65 6.71
C ILE A 42 16.21 4.16 7.06
N GLN A 43 15.74 3.82 8.27
CA GLN A 43 15.71 2.44 8.75
C GLN A 43 14.66 1.58 8.03
N SER A 44 13.51 2.17 7.68
CA SER A 44 12.45 1.48 6.92
C SER A 44 12.76 1.35 5.43
N GLY A 45 13.67 2.18 4.89
CA GLY A 45 13.93 2.27 3.46
C GLY A 45 13.02 3.25 2.71
N LEU A 46 12.10 3.94 3.40
CA LEU A 46 11.20 4.92 2.78
C LEU A 46 11.93 6.09 2.13
N ASP A 47 13.11 6.45 2.63
CA ASP A 47 13.96 7.51 2.05
C ASP A 47 14.44 7.17 0.63
N GLN A 48 14.43 5.88 0.25
CA GLN A 48 14.86 5.39 -1.07
C GLN A 48 13.69 5.09 -2.02
N LEU A 49 12.44 5.19 -1.54
CA LEU A 49 11.26 4.85 -2.33
C LEU A 49 11.11 5.82 -3.52
N PHE A 50 11.29 7.12 -3.27
CA PHE A 50 11.28 8.18 -4.28
C PHE A 50 12.26 9.32 -3.92
N SER A 51 13.43 9.38 -4.57
CA SER A 51 14.51 10.31 -4.21
C SER A 51 14.22 11.79 -4.43
N ASP A 52 13.22 12.12 -5.26
CA ASP A 52 13.00 13.49 -5.76
C ASP A 52 11.76 14.16 -5.15
N PHE A 53 11.06 13.49 -4.24
CA PHE A 53 9.85 14.03 -3.63
C PHE A 53 10.19 14.87 -2.40
N ILE A 54 9.43 15.95 -2.21
CA ILE A 54 9.46 16.73 -0.98
C ILE A 54 8.59 15.97 0.03
N ILE A 55 9.21 15.54 1.13
CA ILE A 55 8.57 14.73 2.17
C ILE A 55 8.20 15.61 3.37
N ASP A 56 6.97 15.43 3.85
CA ASP A 56 6.48 15.89 5.15
C ASP A 56 5.93 14.69 5.93
N ASP A 57 6.53 14.37 7.07
CA ASP A 57 6.18 13.17 7.83
C ASP A 57 6.15 13.38 9.35
N HIS A 58 5.40 12.50 10.01
CA HIS A 58 5.09 12.61 11.41
C HIS A 58 5.11 11.25 12.10
N VAL A 59 5.83 11.16 13.23
CA VAL A 59 5.84 10.01 14.14
C VAL A 59 4.92 10.33 15.32
N PHE A 60 3.88 9.53 15.51
CA PHE A 60 2.89 9.72 16.57
C PHE A 60 3.33 9.10 17.90
N THR A 61 2.70 9.54 18.98
CA THR A 61 2.88 9.01 20.34
C THR A 61 1.58 8.28 20.78
N PRO A 62 1.65 7.05 21.33
CA PRO A 62 2.87 6.29 21.67
C PRO A 62 3.58 5.68 20.45
N TYR A 63 2.88 5.47 19.33
CA TYR A 63 3.43 5.03 18.07
C TYR A 63 2.43 5.27 16.93
N GLY A 64 2.89 5.13 15.70
CA GLY A 64 2.15 5.43 14.48
C GLY A 64 2.97 6.33 13.57
N TYR A 65 2.68 6.29 12.27
CA TYR A 65 3.43 7.09 11.30
C TYR A 65 2.54 7.56 10.15
N SER A 66 2.76 8.79 9.71
CA SER A 66 2.15 9.34 8.50
C SER A 66 3.22 10.04 7.68
N LEU A 67 3.19 9.85 6.37
CA LEU A 67 4.06 10.54 5.44
C LEU A 67 3.22 11.03 4.26
N ASN A 68 3.38 12.29 3.90
CA ASN A 68 2.93 12.85 2.63
C ASN A 68 4.16 13.28 1.84
N ALA A 69 4.10 13.07 0.53
CA ALA A 69 5.18 13.43 -0.36
C ALA A 69 4.62 13.97 -1.67
N ILE A 70 5.22 15.04 -2.18
CA ILE A 70 4.81 15.68 -3.43
C ILE A 70 5.99 15.94 -4.37
N LYS A 71 5.75 15.84 -5.68
CA LYS A 71 6.64 16.24 -6.75
C LYS A 71 5.81 16.72 -7.94
N GLU A 72 5.77 18.04 -8.16
CA GLU A 72 4.93 18.65 -9.20
C GLU A 72 3.45 18.24 -9.07
N ALA A 73 2.90 17.47 -10.03
CA ALA A 73 1.53 16.95 -10.00
C ALA A 73 1.43 15.56 -9.33
N ASP A 74 2.56 14.93 -9.03
CA ASP A 74 2.63 13.61 -8.42
C ASP A 74 2.65 13.71 -6.90
N TYR A 75 2.02 12.74 -6.23
CA TYR A 75 2.05 12.56 -4.79
C TYR A 75 2.15 11.09 -4.41
N PHE A 76 2.61 10.83 -3.20
CA PHE A 76 2.24 9.61 -2.50
C PHE A 76 2.01 9.89 -1.02
N THR A 77 1.24 9.03 -0.37
CA THR A 77 0.99 9.09 1.06
C THR A 77 1.04 7.70 1.69
N ILE A 78 1.47 7.65 2.95
CA ILE A 78 1.58 6.44 3.74
C ILE A 78 1.00 6.70 5.12
N HIS A 79 0.16 5.78 5.59
CA HIS A 79 -0.32 5.75 6.97
C HIS A 79 -0.05 4.39 7.59
N VAL A 80 0.58 4.38 8.77
CA VAL A 80 0.96 3.16 9.49
C VAL A 80 0.29 3.14 10.86
N THR A 81 -0.45 2.07 11.09
CA THR A 81 -1.11 1.71 12.36
C THR A 81 -0.42 0.43 12.88
N PRO A 82 0.64 0.54 13.70
CA PRO A 82 1.52 -0.59 14.01
C PRO A 82 1.06 -1.43 15.21
N GLN A 83 -0.20 -1.35 15.62
CA GLN A 83 -0.78 -2.12 16.73
C GLN A 83 -0.70 -3.63 16.44
N GLU A 84 -0.27 -4.46 17.40
CA GLU A 84 -0.13 -5.91 17.17
C GLU A 84 -1.43 -6.57 16.68
N LEU A 85 -2.56 -6.18 17.27
CA LEU A 85 -3.87 -6.61 16.83
C LEU A 85 -4.43 -5.59 15.84
N GLY A 86 -4.67 -6.01 14.60
CA GLY A 86 -5.21 -5.16 13.56
C GLY A 86 -4.19 -4.17 12.98
N CYS A 87 -2.91 -4.55 12.91
CA CYS A 87 -1.92 -3.73 12.22
C CYS A 87 -2.34 -3.48 10.76
N TYR A 88 -2.11 -2.26 10.31
CA TYR A 88 -2.57 -1.79 9.02
C TYR A 88 -1.62 -0.76 8.44
N VAL A 89 -1.37 -0.84 7.13
CA VAL A 89 -0.68 0.19 6.37
C VAL A 89 -1.46 0.48 5.10
N SER A 90 -1.66 1.75 4.79
CA SER A 90 -2.10 2.18 3.46
C SER A 90 -0.99 2.94 2.76
N PHE A 91 -0.82 2.66 1.48
CA PHE A 91 -0.03 3.46 0.54
C PHE A 91 -0.95 3.90 -0.60
N GLU A 92 -0.85 5.15 -1.02
CA GLU A 92 -1.58 5.69 -2.17
C GLU A 92 -0.68 6.58 -3.00
N THR A 93 -0.79 6.53 -4.33
CA THR A 93 -0.04 7.40 -5.23
C THR A 93 -0.73 7.58 -6.58
N ASN A 94 -0.52 8.74 -7.20
CA ASN A 94 -0.74 8.94 -8.63
C ASN A 94 0.56 8.97 -9.46
N ALA A 95 1.72 8.81 -8.79
CA ALA A 95 3.03 8.93 -9.41
C ALA A 95 3.34 7.72 -10.31
N HIS A 96 3.82 8.00 -11.53
CA HIS A 96 4.25 6.97 -12.47
C HIS A 96 5.76 6.74 -12.33
N ILE A 97 6.19 5.64 -11.70
CA ILE A 97 7.61 5.23 -11.79
C ILE A 97 7.81 4.41 -13.06
N GLN A 98 8.66 4.90 -13.96
CA GLN A 98 9.26 4.09 -15.04
C GLN A 98 8.27 3.23 -15.85
N ALA A 99 7.09 3.79 -16.13
CA ALA A 99 6.02 3.22 -16.97
C ALA A 99 5.18 2.05 -16.38
N ASP A 100 5.40 1.60 -15.14
CA ASP A 100 4.54 0.60 -14.49
C ASP A 100 4.60 0.64 -12.94
N TYR A 101 3.45 0.40 -12.29
CA TYR A 101 3.29 0.34 -10.84
C TYR A 101 3.91 -0.91 -10.20
N THR A 102 4.31 -1.91 -11.00
CA THR A 102 4.93 -3.15 -10.50
C THR A 102 6.18 -2.90 -9.66
N GLU A 103 7.03 -1.94 -10.05
CA GLU A 103 8.23 -1.59 -9.26
C GLU A 103 7.86 -0.93 -7.92
N VAL A 104 6.88 -0.02 -7.94
CA VAL A 104 6.36 0.65 -6.73
C VAL A 104 5.81 -0.39 -5.77
N LEU A 105 4.93 -1.26 -6.26
CA LEU A 105 4.31 -2.33 -5.49
C LEU A 105 5.39 -3.24 -4.87
N SER A 106 6.39 -3.66 -5.64
CA SER A 106 7.46 -4.52 -5.14
C SER A 106 8.22 -3.87 -3.98
N LYS A 107 8.64 -2.60 -4.12
CA LYS A 107 9.35 -1.87 -3.07
C LYS A 107 8.49 -1.68 -1.81
N ILE A 108 7.20 -1.36 -1.97
CA ILE A 108 6.26 -1.22 -0.86
C ILE A 108 6.12 -2.54 -0.10
N LEU A 109 5.98 -3.67 -0.81
CA LEU A 109 5.87 -4.99 -0.19
C LEU A 109 7.19 -5.42 0.49
N GLU A 110 8.34 -5.03 -0.03
CA GLU A 110 9.64 -5.26 0.61
C GLU A 110 9.81 -4.48 1.91
N ILE A 111 9.32 -3.23 1.97
CA ILE A 111 9.37 -2.39 3.16
C ILE A 111 8.43 -2.92 4.24
N PHE A 112 7.15 -3.11 3.90
CA PHE A 112 6.11 -3.39 4.91
C PHE A 112 5.90 -4.87 5.18
N ARG A 113 6.31 -5.76 4.27
CA ARG A 113 6.23 -7.22 4.42
C ARG A 113 4.89 -7.70 4.98
N PRO A 114 3.77 -7.37 4.33
CA PRO A 114 2.46 -7.81 4.78
C PRO A 114 2.25 -9.31 4.53
N ARG A 115 1.42 -9.94 5.35
CA ARG A 115 0.93 -11.29 5.07
C ARG A 115 -0.13 -11.32 3.96
N SER A 116 -0.91 -10.25 3.86
CA SER A 116 -1.92 -10.07 2.80
C SER A 116 -2.08 -8.59 2.49
N PHE A 117 -2.48 -8.29 1.26
CA PHE A 117 -2.78 -6.93 0.86
C PHE A 117 -3.84 -6.88 -0.24
N ASP A 118 -4.47 -5.73 -0.35
CA ASP A 118 -5.37 -5.37 -1.43
C ASP A 118 -4.72 -4.31 -2.31
N THR A 119 -5.03 -4.34 -3.60
CA THR A 119 -4.76 -3.24 -4.52
C THR A 119 -6.07 -2.69 -5.04
N VAL A 120 -6.24 -1.37 -4.99
CA VAL A 120 -7.31 -0.66 -5.69
C VAL A 120 -6.65 0.23 -6.72
N TYR A 121 -7.07 0.12 -7.97
CA TYR A 121 -6.46 0.86 -9.07
C TYR A 121 -7.52 1.54 -9.91
N PHE A 122 -7.48 2.87 -9.92
CA PHE A 122 -8.34 3.72 -10.74
C PHE A 122 -7.59 4.08 -12.02
N HIS A 123 -8.21 3.81 -13.17
CA HIS A 123 -7.59 4.06 -14.47
C HIS A 123 -8.62 4.38 -15.55
N PRO A 124 -8.28 5.21 -16.55
CA PRO A 124 -9.17 5.53 -17.67
C PRO A 124 -9.11 4.50 -18.79
N ASP A 125 -8.06 3.66 -18.84
CA ASP A 125 -7.75 2.81 -20.00
C ASP A 125 -7.46 1.34 -19.65
N LYS A 126 -6.27 1.05 -19.10
CA LYS A 126 -5.73 -0.30 -18.93
C LYS A 126 -5.76 -0.70 -17.47
N SER A 127 -6.34 -1.87 -17.21
CA SER A 127 -6.27 -2.51 -15.91
C SER A 127 -4.83 -2.87 -15.53
N LEU A 128 -4.58 -2.91 -14.23
CA LEU A 128 -3.32 -3.32 -13.64
C LEU A 128 -3.44 -4.82 -13.30
N ALA A 129 -2.77 -5.66 -14.11
CA ALA A 129 -2.62 -7.08 -13.82
C ALA A 129 -1.17 -7.33 -13.40
N VAL A 130 -0.93 -7.46 -12.10
CA VAL A 130 0.42 -7.71 -11.57
C VAL A 130 0.49 -9.11 -10.98
N GLU A 131 1.47 -9.89 -11.45
CA GLU A 131 1.93 -11.06 -10.75
C GLU A 131 2.91 -10.63 -9.66
N VAL A 132 2.60 -10.97 -8.42
CA VAL A 132 3.41 -10.59 -7.27
C VAL A 132 4.09 -11.85 -6.72
N PRO A 133 5.42 -11.99 -6.87
CA PRO A 133 6.13 -13.17 -6.38
C PRO A 133 5.85 -13.44 -4.90
N LYS A 134 5.68 -14.71 -4.53
CA LYS A 134 5.33 -15.19 -3.16
C LYS A 134 3.92 -14.85 -2.69
N PHE A 135 3.11 -14.18 -3.51
CA PHE A 135 1.72 -13.88 -3.19
C PHE A 135 0.78 -14.52 -4.21
N ARG A 136 -0.23 -15.20 -3.69
CA ARG A 136 -1.31 -15.75 -4.51
C ARG A 136 -2.45 -14.76 -4.58
N GLN A 137 -2.84 -14.38 -5.79
CA GLN A 137 -4.08 -13.65 -6.03
C GLN A 137 -5.29 -14.55 -5.73
N ARG A 138 -6.19 -14.07 -4.87
CA ARG A 138 -7.40 -14.79 -4.44
C ARG A 138 -8.67 -14.22 -5.07
N SER A 139 -8.70 -12.92 -5.28
CA SER A 139 -9.82 -12.20 -5.87
C SER A 139 -9.30 -11.20 -6.88
N PHE A 140 -10.07 -11.00 -7.95
CA PHE A 140 -9.85 -9.95 -8.94
C PHE A 140 -11.21 -9.52 -9.47
N VAL A 141 -11.48 -8.22 -9.42
CA VAL A 141 -12.71 -7.61 -9.91
C VAL A 141 -12.36 -6.35 -10.68
N GLU A 142 -12.96 -6.18 -11.85
CA GLU A 142 -12.86 -4.95 -12.62
C GLU A 142 -14.27 -4.43 -12.92
N GLY A 143 -14.47 -3.13 -12.81
CA GLY A 143 -15.74 -2.48 -13.11
C GLY A 143 -15.58 -1.07 -13.66
N GLY A 144 -16.38 -0.74 -14.68
CA GLY A 144 -16.47 0.62 -15.20
C GLY A 144 -17.28 1.54 -14.29
N MET A 145 -16.85 2.79 -14.18
CA MET A 145 -17.53 3.86 -13.47
C MET A 145 -18.27 4.77 -14.46
N GLY A 146 -19.39 5.36 -14.04
CA GLY A 146 -20.17 6.29 -14.87
C GLY A 146 -19.49 7.62 -15.24
N CYS A 147 -18.22 7.80 -14.86
CA CYS A 147 -17.41 9.00 -15.07
C CYS A 147 -16.15 8.75 -15.92
N GLY A 148 -16.09 7.63 -16.65
CA GLY A 148 -14.99 7.35 -17.58
C GLY A 148 -13.78 6.64 -17.00
N TYR A 149 -13.71 6.43 -15.68
CA TYR A 149 -12.73 5.52 -15.08
C TYR A 149 -13.24 4.08 -15.04
N HIS A 150 -12.29 3.17 -14.90
CA HIS A 150 -12.44 1.81 -14.44
C HIS A 150 -11.76 1.68 -13.08
N VAL A 151 -12.27 0.75 -12.26
CA VAL A 151 -11.65 0.35 -10.99
C VAL A 151 -11.31 -1.11 -11.08
N THR A 152 -10.05 -1.42 -10.79
CA THR A 152 -9.58 -2.79 -10.57
C THR A 152 -9.33 -2.99 -9.07
N TYR A 153 -9.87 -4.07 -8.52
CA TYR A 153 -9.61 -4.55 -7.18
C TYR A 153 -8.97 -5.93 -7.25
N ALA A 154 -7.91 -6.16 -6.48
CA ALA A 154 -7.33 -7.48 -6.31
C ALA A 154 -6.91 -7.72 -4.85
N HIS A 155 -7.10 -8.96 -4.38
CA HIS A 155 -6.69 -9.40 -3.04
C HIS A 155 -5.60 -10.47 -3.17
N TYR A 156 -4.53 -10.30 -2.40
CA TYR A 156 -3.34 -11.14 -2.42
C TYR A 156 -3.00 -11.69 -1.03
N PHE A 157 -2.49 -12.92 -0.99
CA PHE A 157 -2.09 -13.58 0.25
C PHE A 157 -0.76 -14.31 0.09
N HIS A 158 0.15 -14.20 1.07
CA HIS A 158 1.48 -14.81 1.02
C HIS A 158 1.42 -16.35 1.00
N GLU A 159 2.18 -17.00 0.11
CA GLU A 159 2.09 -18.43 -0.19
C GLU A 159 2.60 -19.36 0.92
N GLU A 160 3.52 -18.90 1.77
CA GLU A 160 4.16 -19.72 2.83
C GLU A 160 3.26 -20.06 4.03
N LEU A 161 1.94 -20.12 3.86
CA LEU A 161 1.09 -20.71 4.88
C LEU A 161 1.33 -22.22 4.95
N ILE A 162 2.12 -22.62 5.94
CA ILE A 162 1.87 -23.84 6.69
C ILE A 162 0.40 -23.76 7.10
N VAL A 163 -0.45 -24.59 6.48
CA VAL A 163 -1.80 -24.83 6.97
C VAL A 163 -1.64 -25.27 8.42
N GLN A 164 -1.91 -24.37 9.37
CA GLN A 164 -2.07 -24.80 10.74
C GLN A 164 -3.30 -25.70 10.73
N SER A 165 -3.12 -26.94 11.14
CA SER A 165 -4.21 -27.90 11.33
C SER A 165 -5.33 -27.21 12.10
N PRO A 166 -6.62 -27.50 11.79
CA PRO A 166 -7.74 -26.93 12.51
C PRO A 166 -7.51 -27.01 14.02
N VAL A 167 -7.50 -25.87 14.70
CA VAL A 167 -7.43 -25.83 16.16
C VAL A 167 -8.87 -25.84 16.67
N GLU A 168 -9.22 -26.91 17.37
CA GLU A 168 -10.49 -26.99 18.08
C GLU A 168 -10.45 -25.97 19.22
N LEU A 169 -11.33 -24.96 19.17
CA LEU A 169 -11.51 -24.02 20.26
C LEU A 169 -12.16 -24.79 21.41
N LYS A 170 -11.38 -25.12 22.45
CA LYS A 170 -11.93 -25.65 23.68
C LYS A 170 -12.78 -24.56 24.33
N GLU A 171 -14.06 -24.84 24.48
CA GLU A 171 -15.01 -23.97 25.18
C GLU A 171 -14.46 -23.63 26.58
N PHE A 172 -14.56 -22.35 26.96
CA PHE A 172 -14.21 -21.84 28.29
C PHE A 172 -15.30 -22.17 29.32
#